data_AF-A0A2U1KB05-F1
#
_entry.id   AF-A0A2U1KB05-F1
#
_cell.length_a   1.000
_cell.length_b   1.000
_cell.length_c   1.000
_cell.angle_alpha   90.00
_cell.angle_beta   90.00
_cell.angle_gamma   90.00
#
_symmetry.space_group_name_H-M   'P 1'
#
loop_
_entity.id
_entity.type
_entity.pdbx_description
1 polymer ?
#
loop_
_entity_poly.entity_id
_entity_poly.type
_entity_poly.pdbx_seq_one_letter_code
_entity_poly.pdbx_strand_id
1 'polypeptide(L)' 'MAEEKTPQIFELNNGTMKVLVSNYGCTITSLFVPDKHGELGDVVLGFDTLDPYLVSSV' A
#
# COMPACT_ATOMS: atom_id res chain seq x y z
N MET A 1 16.25 -13.44 -19.79
CA MET A 1 15.73 -12.07 -19.63
C MET A 1 14.92 -12.07 -18.35
N ALA A 2 15.54 -11.72 -17.22
CA ALA A 2 14.79 -11.53 -15.99
C ALA A 2 14.08 -10.19 -16.13
N GLU A 3 12.76 -10.22 -16.14
CA GLU A 3 11.93 -9.02 -16.11
C GLU A 3 12.29 -8.25 -14.84
N GLU A 4 12.96 -7.09 -14.96
CA GLU A 4 13.13 -6.15 -13.86
C GLU A 4 11.74 -5.63 -13.50
N LYS A 5 11.03 -6.42 -12.68
CA LYS A 5 9.68 -6.11 -12.26
C LYS A 5 9.77 -4.97 -11.28
N THR A 6 9.67 -3.74 -11.79
CA THR A 6 9.55 -2.57 -10.94
C THR A 6 8.36 -2.80 -10.03
N PRO A 7 8.53 -2.64 -8.72
CA PRO A 7 7.43 -2.87 -7.82
C PRO A 7 6.34 -1.84 -8.11
N GLN A 8 5.09 -2.30 -8.18
CA GLN A 8 3.92 -1.52 -8.52
C GLN A 8 2.94 -1.55 -7.35
N ILE A 9 2.28 -0.42 -7.12
CA ILE A 9 1.23 -0.29 -6.11
C ILE A 9 -0.12 -0.41 -6.81
N PHE A 10 -0.97 -1.26 -6.25
CA PHE A 10 -2.34 -1.49 -6.68
C PHE A 10 -3.27 -0.83 -5.67
N GLU A 11 -4.12 0.07 -6.14
CA GLU A 11 -5.21 0.62 -5.33
C GLU A 11 -6.47 -0.24 -5.52
N LEU A 12 -7.01 -0.76 -4.42
CA LEU A 12 -8.32 -1.39 -4.36
C LEU A 12 -9.27 -0.44 -3.66
N ASN A 13 -10.37 -0.09 -4.33
CA ASN A 13 -11.40 0.77 -3.78
C ASN A 13 -12.77 0.09 -3.91
N ASN A 14 -13.46 -0.06 -2.79
CA ASN A 14 -14.79 -0.66 -2.69
C ASN A 14 -15.92 0.40 -2.61
N GLY A 15 -15.57 1.68 -2.51
CA GLY A 15 -16.48 2.78 -2.20
C GLY A 15 -16.60 3.04 -0.70
N THR A 16 -16.47 1.99 0.11
CA THR A 16 -16.47 2.09 1.59
C THR A 16 -15.07 2.07 2.16
N MET A 17 -14.15 1.29 1.58
CA MET A 17 -12.77 1.12 2.04
C MET A 17 -11.83 1.26 0.86
N LYS A 18 -10.63 1.80 1.11
CA LYS A 18 -9.55 1.89 0.13
C LYS A 18 -8.31 1.21 0.68
N VAL A 19 -7.67 0.36 -0.13
CA VAL A 19 -6.45 -0.36 0.24
C VAL A 19 -5.40 -0.14 -0.83
N LEU A 20 -4.18 0.18 -0.43
CA LEU A 20 -3.03 0.18 -1.32
C LEU A 20 -2.13 -1.01 -1.01
N VAL A 21 -1.86 -1.82 -2.03
CA VAL A 21 -1.09 -3.06 -1.92
C VAL A 21 0.02 -3.05 -2.96
N SER A 22 1.24 -3.34 -2.54
CA SER A 22 2.36 -3.54 -3.44
C SER A 22 2.53 -5.00 -3.84
N ASN A 23 2.91 -5.23 -5.09
CA ASN A 23 3.38 -6.55 -5.54
C ASN A 23 4.78 -6.92 -5.00
N TYR A 24 5.46 -6.00 -4.31
CA TYR A 24 6.71 -6.26 -3.60
C TYR A 24 6.41 -6.87 -2.22
N GLY A 25 6.65 -8.17 -2.08
CA GLY A 25 6.46 -8.89 -0.82
C GLY A 25 5.01 -8.94 -0.31
N CYS A 26 4.02 -8.64 -1.17
CA CYS A 26 2.61 -8.48 -0.79
C CYS A 26 2.40 -7.45 0.34
N THR A 27 3.18 -6.36 0.31
CA THR A 27 3.16 -5.35 1.37
C THR A 27 1.95 -4.44 1.22
N ILE A 28 1.13 -4.31 2.27
CA ILE A 28 0.05 -3.33 2.33
C ILE A 28 0.66 -1.99 2.76
N THR A 29 0.54 -0.96 1.93
CA THR A 29 1.12 0.36 2.22
C THR A 29 0.16 1.29 2.94
N SER A 30 -1.14 1.20 2.65
CA SER A 30 -2.18 1.98 3.32
C SER A 30 -3.51 1.24 3.34
N LEU A 31 -4.30 1.49 4.39
CA LEU A 31 -5.64 0.93 4.53
C LEU A 31 -6.57 2.00 5.10
N PHE A 32 -7.39 2.57 4.24
CA PHE A 32 -8.43 3.52 4.60
C PHE A 32 -9.72 2.78 4.93
N VAL A 33 -10.13 2.90 6.19
CA VAL A 33 -11.36 2.31 6.73
C VAL A 33 -12.23 3.43 7.30
N PRO A 34 -13.55 3.41 7.06
CA PRO A 34 -14.42 4.41 7.64
C PRO A 34 -14.62 4.11 9.12
N ASP A 35 -14.40 5.11 9.96
CA ASP A 35 -14.71 5.04 11.38
C ASP A 35 -16.23 5.16 11.61
N LYS A 36 -16.69 5.02 12.87
CA LYS A 36 -18.09 5.18 13.27
C LYS A 36 -18.74 6.48 12.84
N HIS A 37 -17.95 7.53 12.58
CA HIS A 37 -18.40 8.82 12.10
C HIS A 37 -18.44 8.94 10.56
N GLY A 38 -18.06 7.88 9.84
CA GLY A 38 -17.96 7.87 8.37
C GLY A 38 -16.68 8.48 7.82
N GLU A 39 -15.73 8.84 8.69
CA GLU A 39 -14.45 9.42 8.31
C GLU A 39 -13.47 8.31 7.93
N LEU A 40 -12.92 8.37 6.72
CA LEU A 40 -11.90 7.43 6.25
C LEU A 40 -10.57 7.75 6.94
N GLY A 41 -10.13 6.86 7.84
CA GLY A 41 -8.82 6.93 8.48
C GLY A 41 -7.87 5.89 7.90
N ASP A 42 -6.60 6.28 7.67
CA ASP A 42 -5.55 5.31 7.40
C ASP A 42 -5.16 4.62 8.71
N VAL A 43 -5.34 3.31 8.77
CA VAL A 43 -5.03 2.49 9.95
C VAL A 43 -3.73 1.70 9.80
N VAL A 44 -3.07 1.79 8.65
CA VAL A 44 -1.80 1.10 8.39
C VAL A 44 -0.67 2.13 8.39
N LEU A 45 0.37 1.82 9.16
CA LEU A 45 1.63 2.55 9.08
C LEU A 45 2.43 1.98 7.92
N GLY A 46 2.50 2.72 6.82
CA GLY A 46 3.31 2.37 5.66
C GLY A 46 3.92 3.59 5.01
N PHE A 47 4.49 3.38 3.83
CA PHE A 47 5.14 4.42 3.04
C PHE A 47 4.40 4.57 1.71
N ASP A 48 4.27 5.81 1.24
CA ASP A 48 3.65 6.15 -0.05
C ASP A 48 4.44 5.62 -1.26
N THR A 49 5.74 5.33 -1.07
CA THR A 49 6.64 4.90 -2.14
C THR A 49 7.34 3.59 -1.80
N LEU A 50 7.82 2.92 -2.86
CA LEU A 50 8.53 1.65 -2.75
C LEU A 50 10.03 1.81 -2.47
N ASP A 51 10.57 3.01 -2.67
CA ASP A 51 11.93 3.40 -2.32
C ASP A 51 12.33 3.01 -0.88
N PRO A 52 11.57 3.35 0.18
CA PRO A 52 11.93 2.95 1.54
C PRO A 52 11.95 1.43 1.75
N TYR A 53 11.19 0.65 0.97
CA TYR A 53 11.21 -0.80 1.03
C TYR A 53 12.42 -1.42 0.32
N LEU A 54 12.95 -0.76 -0.72
CA LEU A 54 14.14 -1.21 -1.47
C LEU A 54 15.46 -0.83 -0.77
N VAL A 55 15.44 0.23 0.04
CA VAL A 55 16.63 0.78 0.69
C VAL A 55 17.04 0.02 1.97
N SER A 56 16.22 -0.92 2.47
CA SER A 56 16.58 -1.74 3.64
C SER A 56 17.58 -2.88 3.34
N SER A 57 18.52 -2.65 2.42
CA SER A 57 19.69 -3.50 2.25
C SER A 57 20.87 -2.81 2.94
N VAL A 58 21.13 -3.20 4.19
CA VAL A 58 22.42 -2.99 4.87
C VAL A 58 23.45 -3.94 4.29
#